data_AF-M0MY68-F1
#
_entry.id   AF-M0MY68-F1
#
_cell.length_a   1.000
_cell.length_b   1.000
_cell.length_c   1.000
_cell.angle_alpha   90.00
_cell.angle_beta   90.00
_cell.angle_gamma   90.00
#
_symmetry.space_group_name_H-M   'P 1'
#
loop_
_entity.id
_entity.type
_entity.pdbx_description
1 polymer ?
#
loop_
_entity_poly.entity_id
_entity_poly.type
_entity_poly.pdbx_seq_one_letter_code
_entity_poly.pdbx_strand_id
1 'polypeptide(L)' 'MAAAVASRSNGDRFDFEQYVESVDSARLVGDDLRTIFAEGICVYGTDELQSLRKAVFADE' A
#
# COMPACT_ATOMS: atom_id res chain seq x y z
N MET A 1 2.27 1.73 17.09
CA MET A 1 0.92 2.28 16.86
C MET A 1 1.07 3.42 15.86
N ALA A 2 0.75 3.17 14.60
CA ALA A 2 0.64 4.22 13.58
C ALA A 2 -0.72 4.06 12.91
N ALA A 3 -1.66 4.87 13.37
CA ALA A 3 -2.94 5.11 12.73
C ALA A 3 -2.78 6.43 11.97
N ALA A 4 -3.02 6.43 10.66
CA ALA A 4 -3.07 7.67 9.90
C ALA A 4 -4.46 8.29 10.07
N VAL A 5 -4.50 9.45 10.75
CA VAL A 5 -5.69 10.29 10.86
C VAL A 5 -5.98 10.91 9.49
N ALA A 6 -7.15 10.62 8.95
CA ALA A 6 -7.60 11.17 7.67
C ALA A 6 -7.67 12.71 7.76
N SER A 7 -6.79 13.41 7.06
CA SER A 7 -6.90 14.84 6.86
C SER A 7 -7.41 15.12 5.45
N ARG A 8 -8.59 15.74 5.40
CA ARG A 8 -9.30 16.16 4.18
C ARG A 8 -8.43 17.10 3.33
N SER A 9 -7.87 16.59 2.24
CA SER A 9 -7.07 17.33 1.27
C SER A 9 -7.96 17.79 0.10
N ASN A 10 -8.06 19.11 -0.08
CA ASN A 10 -8.85 19.75 -1.13
C ASN A 10 -7.90 20.14 -2.28
N GLY A 11 -7.92 19.38 -3.37
CA GLY A 11 -7.20 19.65 -4.63
C GLY A 11 -6.14 18.61 -4.96
N ASP A 12 -6.35 17.87 -6.06
CA ASP A 12 -5.50 16.88 -6.75
C ASP A 12 -4.14 16.58 -6.11
N ARG A 13 -4.15 16.01 -4.91
CA ARG A 13 -2.97 15.47 -4.26
C ARG A 13 -3.11 13.96 -4.28
N PHE A 14 -2.14 13.30 -4.91
CA PHE A 14 -1.89 11.90 -4.65
C PHE A 14 -1.52 11.80 -3.16
N ASP A 15 -2.46 11.35 -2.32
CA ASP A 15 -2.18 11.02 -0.92
C ASP A 15 -1.22 9.83 -0.93
N PHE A 16 0.06 10.08 -0.66
CA PHE A 16 1.03 9.03 -0.41
C PHE A 16 1.27 8.94 1.09
N GLU A 17 0.70 7.95 1.76
CA GLU A 17 1.31 7.44 3.00
C GLU A 17 0.81 6.06 3.40
N GLN A 18 1.62 5.03 3.10
CA GLN A 18 1.58 3.74 3.78
C GLN A 18 3.00 3.20 3.90
N TYR A 19 3.62 3.30 5.08
CA TYR A 19 4.95 2.78 5.33
C TYR A 19 4.90 1.28 5.61
N VAL A 20 5.06 0.51 4.55
CA VAL A 20 5.24 -0.94 4.61
C VAL A 20 6.73 -1.23 4.59
N GLU A 21 7.31 -1.43 5.77
CA GLU A 21 8.76 -1.65 5.92
C GLU A 21 9.16 -3.12 5.68
N SER A 22 8.19 -4.03 5.60
CA SER A 22 8.42 -5.47 5.43
C SER A 22 7.17 -6.19 4.93
N VAL A 23 7.35 -7.45 4.50
CA VAL A 23 6.25 -8.35 4.11
C VAL A 23 5.27 -8.58 5.26
N ASP A 24 5.76 -8.70 6.49
CA ASP A 24 4.91 -8.88 7.67
C ASP A 24 4.03 -7.67 7.93
N SER A 25 4.59 -6.45 7.83
CA SER A 25 3.80 -5.22 7.91
C SER A 25 2.80 -5.09 6.77
N ALA A 26 3.13 -5.60 5.58
CA ALA A 26 2.24 -5.59 4.41
C ALA A 26 0.99 -6.44 4.63
N ARG A 27 1.14 -7.61 5.26
CA ARG A 27 0.02 -8.49 5.59
C ARG A 27 -0.95 -7.85 6.58
N LEU A 28 -0.43 -7.14 7.58
CA LEU A 28 -1.25 -6.47 8.60
C LEU A 28 -2.17 -5.39 8.03
N VAL A 29 -1.78 -4.77 6.91
CA VAL A 29 -2.56 -3.74 6.21
C VAL A 29 -3.00 -4.21 4.82
N GLY A 30 -3.10 -5.52 4.63
CA GLY A 30 -3.28 -6.16 3.33
C GLY A 30 -4.52 -5.69 2.58
N ASP A 31 -5.62 -5.43 3.28
CA ASP A 31 -6.87 -4.99 2.65
C ASP A 31 -6.76 -3.59 2.02
N ASP A 32 -6.06 -2.67 2.68
CA ASP A 32 -5.79 -1.34 2.15
C ASP A 32 -4.82 -1.43 0.95
N LEU A 33 -3.77 -2.25 1.07
CA LEU A 33 -2.80 -2.46 0.00
C LEU A 33 -3.38 -3.15 -1.23
N ARG A 34 -4.34 -4.07 -1.07
CA ARG A 34 -5.03 -4.72 -2.19
C ARG A 34 -5.73 -3.69 -3.06
N THR A 35 -6.43 -2.74 -2.45
CA THR A 35 -7.12 -1.65 -3.15
C THR A 35 -6.11 -0.80 -3.94
N ILE A 36 -4.99 -0.43 -3.30
CA ILE A 36 -3.92 0.34 -3.93
C ILE A 36 -3.28 -0.44 -5.10
N PHE A 37 -3.01 -1.74 -4.95
CA PHE A 37 -2.42 -2.54 -6.02
C PHE A 37 -3.40 -2.85 -7.17
N ALA A 38 -4.70 -2.88 -6.89
CA ALA A 38 -5.73 -3.14 -7.89
C ALA A 38 -6.07 -1.89 -8.72
N GLU A 39 -6.17 -0.73 -8.07
CA GLU A 39 -6.65 0.51 -8.69
C GLU A 39 -5.51 1.50 -8.99
N GLY A 40 -4.38 1.37 -8.30
CA GLY A 40 -3.26 2.29 -8.40
C GLY A 40 -2.41 2.09 -9.66
N ILE A 41 -1.81 3.20 -10.12
CA ILE A 41 -0.87 3.20 -11.24
C ILE A 41 0.56 3.05 -10.69
N CYS A 42 1.25 1.98 -11.10
CA CYS A 42 2.66 1.80 -10.75
C CYS A 42 3.54 2.74 -11.58
N VAL A 43 4.03 3.82 -10.96
CA VAL A 43 4.93 4.79 -11.61
C VAL A 43 6.36 4.26 -11.65
N TYR A 44 6.79 3.55 -10.62
CA TYR A 44 8.11 2.94 -10.50
C TYR A 44 8.02 1.67 -9.69
N GLY A 45 8.56 0.56 -10.22
CA GLY A 45 8.50 -0.75 -9.59
C GLY A 45 9.87 -1.39 -9.45
N THR A 46 10.07 -2.10 -8.35
CA THR A 46 11.25 -2.94 -8.08
C THR A 46 10.82 -4.40 -7.90
N ASP A 47 11.77 -5.33 -7.94
CA ASP A 47 11.51 -6.75 -7.68
C ASP A 47 10.98 -6.98 -6.25
N GLU A 48 11.42 -6.16 -5.30
CA GLU A 48 10.89 -6.14 -3.93
C GLU A 48 9.42 -5.71 -3.88
N LEU A 49 9.04 -4.67 -4.64
CA LEU A 49 7.63 -4.26 -4.73
C LEU A 49 6.76 -5.36 -5.36
N GLN A 50 7.27 -6.07 -6.36
CA GLN A 50 6.56 -7.21 -6.96
C GLN A 50 6.40 -8.37 -5.98
N SER A 51 7.42 -8.62 -5.16
CA SER A 51 7.39 -9.64 -4.12
C SER A 51 6.38 -9.31 -3.03
N LEU A 52 6.33 -8.04 -2.59
CA LEU A 52 5.32 -7.52 -1.66
C LEU A 52 3.91 -7.66 -2.22
N ARG A 53 3.68 -7.25 -3.47
CA ARG A 53 2.38 -7.39 -4.13
C ARG A 53 1.89 -8.84 -4.13
N LYS A 54 2.77 -9.78 -4.49
CA LYS A 54 2.43 -11.21 -4.46
C LYS A 54 2.07 -11.69 -3.06
N ALA A 55 2.82 -11.26 -2.04
CA ALA A 55 2.54 -11.65 -0.66
C ALA A 55 1.17 -11.16 -0.18
N VAL A 56 0.78 -9.93 -0.52
CA VAL A 56 -0.52 -9.34 -0.16
C VAL A 56 -1.70 -10.07 -0.83
N PHE A 57 -1.54 -10.51 -2.08
CA PHE A 57 -2.58 -11.25 -2.81
C PHE A 57 -2.60 -12.76 -2.52
N ALA A 58 -1.50 -13.35 -2.04
CA ALA A 58 -1.42 -14.78 -1.72
C ALA A 58 -1.93 -15.13 -0.31
N ASP A 59 -2.20 -14.13 0.53
CA ASP A 59 -2.70 -14.28 1.91
C ASP A 59 -4.24 -14.34 1.95
N GLU A 60 -4.84 -15.30 1.20
CA GLU A 60 -6.26 -15.68 1.33
C GLU A 60 -6.48 -16.74 2.42
#